data_AF-A0A6N7YD65-F1
#
_entry.id   AF-A0A6N7YD65-F1
#
_cell.length_a   1.000
_cell.length_b   1.000
_cell.length_c   1.000
_cell.angle_alpha   90.00
_cell.angle_beta   90.00
_cell.angle_gamma   90.00
#
_symmetry.space_group_name_H-M   'P 1'
#
loop_
_entity.id
_entity.type
_entity.pdbx_description
1 polymer ?
#
loop_
_entity_poly.entity_id
_entity_poly.type
_entity_poly.pdbx_seq_one_letter_code
_entity_poly.pdbx_strand_id
1 'polypeptide(L)'
;MTDGSREIERAWELDRSGGTRPAPWESYGWLLDAAHRLEQDEISILVSSYRVFHRIGQGLGSAEARALFEVPHRYAFGGVVVHGVSWRGGWRVRGPVLVVGGDTARLTAVEDAGAPAVAVVTDDPAALGLWRYVYEPLSLGAARTPVEPPTEALSDLAAAALRAATDAVNPRRAVLEPAQVRTLAGALVALRNEEFPVPPRDLATFLLSLGWSARLALQGAEIGHRVWSGQTPRHDVWRFGRDSAVR
;
A
#
# COMPACT_ATOMS: atom_id res chain seq x y z
N MET A 1 29.88 -1.41 -0.31
CA MET A 1 28.81 -1.05 -1.26
C MET A 1 27.56 -0.83 -0.45
N THR A 2 27.13 0.41 -0.36
CA THR A 2 25.92 0.84 0.33
C THR A 2 24.72 0.26 -0.40
N ASP A 3 23.99 -0.64 0.26
CA ASP A 3 22.65 -1.07 -0.15
C ASP A 3 21.71 0.12 0.12
N GLY A 4 21.83 1.14 -0.74
CA GLY A 4 20.95 2.30 -0.75
C GLY A 4 19.62 1.81 -1.28
N SER A 5 18.61 1.75 -0.40
CA SER A 5 17.24 1.50 -0.80
C SER A 5 16.93 2.42 -1.98
N ARG A 6 16.80 1.85 -3.19
CA ARG A 6 16.35 2.61 -4.35
C ARG A 6 15.04 3.28 -3.96
N GLU A 7 15.02 4.60 -4.02
CA GLU A 7 13.84 5.37 -3.69
C GLU A 7 12.77 5.05 -4.74
N ILE A 8 11.70 4.39 -4.30
CA ILE A 8 10.60 4.02 -5.18
C ILE A 8 9.78 5.28 -5.45
N GLU A 9 9.61 5.65 -6.72
CA GLU A 9 8.74 6.77 -7.09
C GLU A 9 7.27 6.36 -6.88
N ARG A 10 6.46 7.24 -6.26
CA ARG A 10 5.07 6.94 -5.90
C ARG A 10 4.12 8.02 -6.36
N ALA A 11 3.04 7.62 -7.02
CA ALA A 11 1.97 8.51 -7.43
C ALA A 11 0.59 7.91 -7.13
N TRP A 12 -0.42 8.76 -7.00
CA TRP A 12 -1.79 8.32 -6.81
C TRP A 12 -2.79 9.24 -7.51
N GLU A 13 -3.92 8.67 -7.91
CA GLU A 13 -5.04 9.36 -8.54
C GLU A 13 -6.37 8.78 -8.07
N LEU A 14 -7.38 9.65 -7.94
CA LEU A 14 -8.75 9.22 -7.68
C LEU A 14 -9.44 8.86 -9.00
N ASP A 15 -10.01 7.65 -9.09
CA ASP A 15 -10.73 7.22 -10.28
C ASP A 15 -11.99 8.08 -10.52
N ARG A 16 -11.96 8.85 -11.61
CA ARG A 16 -13.07 9.69 -12.07
C ARG A 16 -13.61 9.28 -13.43
N SER A 17 -13.14 8.16 -13.98
CA SER A 17 -13.48 7.74 -15.33
C SER A 17 -14.99 7.48 -15.51
N GLY A 18 -15.67 7.08 -14.43
CA GLY A 18 -17.12 6.89 -14.38
C GLY A 18 -17.95 8.16 -14.16
N GLY A 19 -17.32 9.35 -14.12
CA GLY A 19 -17.99 10.63 -13.89
C GLY A 19 -18.70 11.21 -15.13
N THR A 20 -19.33 12.37 -14.95
CA THR A 20 -20.10 13.08 -16.01
C THR A 20 -19.25 13.54 -17.20
N ARG A 21 -17.92 13.65 -17.04
CA ARG A 21 -16.98 13.90 -18.11
C ARG A 21 -15.80 12.93 -17.97
N PRO A 22 -15.82 11.76 -18.65
CA PRO A 22 -14.73 10.81 -18.57
C PRO A 22 -13.42 11.47 -19.01
N ALA A 23 -12.38 11.29 -18.21
CA ALA A 23 -11.03 11.74 -18.50
C ALA A 23 -10.08 10.53 -18.43
N PRO A 24 -9.06 10.47 -19.30
CA PRO A 24 -8.02 9.46 -19.19
C PRO A 24 -7.24 9.64 -17.88
N TRP A 25 -6.66 8.55 -17.39
CA TRP A 25 -5.89 8.56 -16.15
C TRP A 25 -4.52 9.20 -16.32
N GLU A 26 -4.24 10.24 -15.53
CA GLU A 26 -2.93 10.89 -15.49
C GLU A 26 -1.85 9.93 -14.97
N SER A 27 -2.22 9.01 -14.07
CA SER A 27 -1.35 7.96 -13.53
C SER A 27 -0.77 7.05 -14.59
N TYR A 28 -1.50 6.81 -15.68
CA TYR A 28 -1.00 5.97 -16.76
C TYR A 28 0.09 6.70 -17.56
N GLY A 29 -0.13 7.97 -17.92
CA GLY A 29 0.88 8.79 -18.57
C GLY A 29 2.13 8.96 -17.69
N TRP A 30 1.93 9.28 -16.41
CA TRP A 30 3.03 9.38 -15.45
C TRP A 30 3.84 8.08 -15.34
N LEU A 31 3.18 6.91 -15.38
CA LEU A 31 3.87 5.63 -15.30
C LEU A 31 4.71 5.34 -16.56
N LEU A 32 4.20 5.69 -17.74
CA LEU A 32 4.97 5.58 -18.99
C LEU A 32 6.20 6.50 -18.96
N ASP A 33 6.04 7.72 -18.46
CA ASP A 33 7.16 8.64 -18.28
C ASP A 33 8.18 8.10 -17.27
N ALA A 34 7.71 7.49 -16.18
CA ALA A 34 8.57 6.84 -15.19
C ALA A 34 9.35 5.67 -15.82
N ALA A 35 8.72 4.84 -16.65
CA ALA A 35 9.41 3.77 -17.38
C ALA A 35 10.52 4.33 -18.26
N HIS A 36 10.26 5.41 -19.00
CA HIS A 36 11.27 6.07 -19.82
C HIS A 36 12.45 6.61 -18.99
N ARG A 37 12.16 7.35 -17.90
CA ARG A 37 13.19 7.90 -17.01
C ARG A 37 14.06 6.83 -16.34
N LEU A 38 13.46 5.69 -16.02
CA LEU A 38 14.11 4.57 -15.33
C LEU A 38 14.72 3.54 -16.30
N GLU A 39 14.73 3.85 -17.60
CA GLU A 39 15.25 2.99 -18.67
C GLU A 39 14.61 1.58 -18.65
N GLN A 40 13.31 1.53 -18.42
CA GLN A 40 12.50 0.30 -18.42
C GLN A 40 11.70 0.21 -19.72
N ASP A 41 11.73 -0.95 -20.35
CA ASP A 41 10.99 -1.27 -21.59
C ASP A 41 9.68 -2.03 -21.31
N GLU A 42 9.42 -2.37 -20.05
CA GLU A 42 8.19 -3.04 -19.61
C GLU A 42 7.52 -2.28 -18.47
N ILE A 43 6.19 -2.24 -18.47
CA ILE A 43 5.37 -1.82 -17.31
C ILE A 43 4.31 -2.87 -16.99
N SER A 44 3.85 -2.87 -15.75
CA SER A 44 2.78 -3.76 -15.29
C SER A 44 1.54 -2.98 -14.87
N ILE A 45 0.36 -3.40 -15.32
CA ILE A 45 -0.93 -2.93 -14.83
C ILE A 45 -1.56 -4.05 -14.01
N LEU A 46 -1.54 -3.87 -12.70
CA LEU A 46 -2.10 -4.80 -11.73
C LEU A 46 -3.56 -4.46 -11.45
N VAL A 47 -4.46 -5.39 -11.77
CA VAL A 47 -5.90 -5.22 -11.54
C VAL A 47 -6.34 -6.09 -10.37
N SER A 48 -6.97 -5.45 -9.37
CA SER A 48 -7.43 -6.14 -8.15
C SER A 48 -8.61 -7.09 -8.38
N SER A 49 -9.44 -6.84 -9.40
CA SER A 49 -10.52 -7.75 -9.80
C SER A 49 -11.04 -7.52 -11.22
N TYR A 50 -11.71 -8.53 -11.80
CA TYR A 50 -12.40 -8.42 -13.09
C TYR A 50 -13.58 -7.43 -13.07
N ARG A 51 -14.05 -6.98 -11.90
CA ARG A 51 -15.08 -5.92 -11.79
C ARG A 51 -14.48 -4.51 -11.93
N VAL A 52 -13.26 -4.33 -11.45
CA VAL A 52 -12.50 -3.06 -11.57
C VAL A 52 -12.09 -2.80 -13.03
N PHE A 53 -12.08 -3.85 -13.86
CA PHE A 53 -11.77 -3.83 -15.29
C PHE A 53 -12.65 -2.91 -16.15
N HIS A 54 -13.97 -2.89 -15.97
CA HIS A 54 -14.84 -2.11 -16.86
C HIS A 54 -14.52 -0.61 -16.86
N ARG A 55 -13.86 -0.12 -15.80
CA ARG A 55 -13.43 1.28 -15.65
C ARG A 55 -12.10 1.56 -16.34
N ILE A 56 -11.22 0.55 -16.47
CA ILE A 56 -9.91 0.69 -17.12
C ILE A 56 -10.07 1.18 -18.58
N GLY A 57 -11.09 0.69 -19.31
CA GLY A 57 -11.34 1.12 -20.69
C GLY A 57 -11.64 2.61 -20.83
N GLN A 58 -12.23 3.24 -19.81
CA GLN A 58 -12.49 4.68 -19.80
C GLN A 58 -11.25 5.49 -19.42
N GLY A 59 -10.37 4.92 -18.59
CA GLY A 59 -9.14 5.57 -18.14
C GLY A 59 -7.95 5.44 -19.10
N LEU A 60 -7.79 4.29 -19.76
CA LEU A 60 -6.66 3.99 -20.65
C LEU A 60 -7.00 4.13 -22.13
N GLY A 61 -8.27 3.90 -22.49
CA GLY A 61 -8.69 3.67 -23.87
C GLY A 61 -9.19 2.24 -24.06
N SER A 62 -10.26 2.08 -24.86
CA SER A 62 -10.92 0.78 -25.01
C SER A 62 -10.08 -0.25 -25.76
N ALA A 63 -9.18 0.19 -26.65
CA ALA A 63 -8.30 -0.69 -27.40
C ALA A 63 -7.16 -1.25 -26.53
N GLU A 64 -6.44 -0.39 -25.81
CA GLU A 64 -5.43 -0.84 -24.84
C GLU A 64 -6.04 -1.73 -23.76
N ALA A 65 -7.19 -1.30 -23.21
CA ALA A 65 -7.88 -2.08 -22.21
C ALA A 65 -8.22 -3.46 -22.75
N ARG A 66 -8.79 -3.59 -23.96
CA ARG A 66 -9.11 -4.90 -24.55
C ARG A 66 -7.88 -5.81 -24.67
N ALA A 67 -6.74 -5.29 -25.12
CA ALA A 67 -5.52 -6.07 -25.29
C ALA A 67 -4.95 -6.64 -23.99
N LEU A 68 -5.23 -6.02 -22.84
CA LEU A 68 -4.85 -6.56 -21.53
C LEU A 68 -5.66 -7.80 -21.12
N PHE A 69 -6.79 -8.09 -21.77
CA PHE A 69 -7.70 -9.19 -21.40
C PHE A 69 -7.68 -10.34 -22.39
N GLU A 70 -7.26 -10.08 -23.61
CA GLU A 70 -6.99 -11.12 -24.59
C GLU A 70 -5.59 -11.68 -24.35
N VAL A 71 -5.45 -13.01 -24.31
CA VAL A 71 -4.15 -13.68 -24.21
C VAL A 71 -3.28 -13.19 -25.37
N PRO A 72 -2.06 -12.65 -25.11
CA PRO A 72 -1.20 -12.91 -23.96
C PRO A 72 -1.24 -11.86 -22.81
N HIS A 73 -2.30 -11.08 -22.68
CA HIS A 73 -2.46 -10.02 -21.67
C HIS A 73 -1.39 -8.93 -21.78
N ARG A 74 -1.07 -8.52 -23.00
CA ARG A 74 -0.08 -7.46 -23.25
C ARG A 74 -0.28 -6.76 -24.58
N TYR A 75 0.21 -5.53 -24.66
CA TYR A 75 0.37 -4.78 -25.90
C TYR A 75 1.64 -3.93 -25.85
N ALA A 76 2.04 -3.36 -26.98
CA ALA A 76 3.16 -2.42 -27.05
C ALA A 76 2.62 -1.01 -27.34
N PHE A 77 3.13 -0.01 -26.62
CA PHE A 77 2.77 1.40 -26.80
C PHE A 77 3.99 2.28 -26.55
N GLY A 78 4.31 3.17 -27.49
CA GLY A 78 5.43 4.10 -27.34
C GLY A 78 6.80 3.42 -27.11
N GLY A 79 7.00 2.19 -27.59
CA GLY A 79 8.23 1.42 -27.36
C GLY A 79 8.28 0.66 -26.03
N VAL A 80 7.24 0.76 -25.20
CA VAL A 80 7.11 0.04 -23.92
C VAL A 80 6.10 -1.11 -24.06
N VAL A 81 6.41 -2.26 -23.49
CA VAL A 81 5.48 -3.38 -23.39
C VAL A 81 4.66 -3.24 -22.11
N VAL A 82 3.34 -3.20 -22.27
CA VAL A 82 2.39 -3.09 -21.17
C VAL A 82 1.84 -4.48 -20.85
N HIS A 83 2.01 -4.93 -19.61
CA HIS A 83 1.53 -6.23 -19.14
C HIS A 83 0.30 -6.08 -18.25
N GLY A 84 -0.77 -6.81 -18.58
CA GLY A 84 -1.94 -6.97 -17.71
C GLY A 84 -1.69 -8.07 -16.71
N VAL A 85 -1.78 -7.76 -15.42
CA VAL A 85 -1.45 -8.69 -14.35
C VAL A 85 -2.64 -8.86 -13.40
N SER A 86 -3.05 -10.10 -13.18
CA SER A 86 -4.09 -10.43 -12.20
C SER A 86 -3.46 -10.72 -10.86
N TRP A 87 -3.91 -10.01 -9.81
CA TRP A 87 -3.44 -10.25 -8.44
C TRP A 87 -3.61 -11.71 -8.00
N ARG A 88 -4.68 -12.38 -8.44
CA ARG A 88 -4.98 -13.77 -8.07
C ARG A 88 -4.21 -14.79 -8.91
N GLY A 89 -3.62 -14.38 -10.04
CA GLY A 89 -3.07 -15.26 -11.06
C GLY A 89 -1.58 -15.60 -10.92
N GLY A 90 -0.97 -15.43 -9.74
CA GLY A 90 0.47 -15.60 -9.58
C GLY A 90 1.24 -14.51 -10.31
N TRP A 91 1.12 -13.28 -9.82
CA TRP A 91 1.67 -12.10 -10.47
C TRP A 91 3.20 -12.00 -10.29
N ARG A 92 3.85 -11.34 -11.26
CA ARG A 92 5.25 -10.89 -11.18
C ARG A 92 5.33 -9.46 -11.68
N VAL A 93 5.95 -8.58 -10.91
CA VAL A 93 6.21 -7.19 -11.32
C VAL A 93 7.27 -7.18 -12.42
N ARG A 94 7.00 -6.41 -13.47
CA ARG A 94 7.93 -6.05 -14.54
C ARG A 94 7.94 -4.53 -14.65
N GLY A 95 9.09 -3.92 -14.38
CA GLY A 95 9.26 -2.47 -14.37
C GLY A 95 8.27 -1.73 -13.45
N PRO A 96 7.97 -0.46 -13.74
CA PRO A 96 6.97 0.35 -13.05
C PRO A 96 5.58 -0.28 -13.06
N VAL A 97 4.81 -0.07 -11.99
CA VAL A 97 3.49 -0.70 -11.81
C VAL A 97 2.37 0.31 -11.59
N LEU A 98 1.27 0.16 -12.33
CA LEU A 98 -0.02 0.80 -12.05
C LEU A 98 -0.90 -0.20 -11.30
N VAL A 99 -1.33 0.13 -10.09
CA VAL A 99 -2.26 -0.67 -9.30
C VAL A 99 -3.65 -0.06 -9.38
N VAL A 100 -4.63 -0.82 -9.87
CA VAL A 100 -6.02 -0.36 -10.00
C VAL A 100 -6.89 -0.96 -8.90
N GLY A 101 -7.51 -0.09 -8.09
CA GLY A 101 -8.23 -0.48 -6.87
C GLY A 101 -7.29 -1.12 -5.84
N GLY A 102 -6.10 -0.54 -5.67
CA GLY A 102 -5.13 -0.97 -4.67
C GLY A 102 -5.63 -0.69 -3.25
N ASP A 103 -5.16 -1.49 -2.30
CA ASP A 103 -5.20 -1.18 -0.87
C ASP A 103 -3.77 -1.11 -0.34
N THR A 104 -3.59 -0.66 0.90
CA THR A 104 -2.26 -0.53 1.53
C THR A 104 -1.45 -1.84 1.48
N ALA A 105 -2.11 -2.99 1.66
CA ALA A 105 -1.46 -4.29 1.63
C ALA A 105 -0.96 -4.66 0.22
N ARG A 106 -1.77 -4.43 -0.82
CA ARG A 106 -1.38 -4.68 -2.22
C ARG A 106 -0.23 -3.79 -2.65
N LEU A 107 -0.26 -2.50 -2.30
CA LEU A 107 0.83 -1.57 -2.64
C LEU A 107 2.14 -1.98 -1.98
N THR A 108 2.09 -2.33 -0.69
CA THR A 108 3.27 -2.84 0.02
C THR A 108 3.85 -4.06 -0.68
N ALA A 109 3.01 -5.02 -1.06
CA ALA A 109 3.48 -6.22 -1.73
C ALA A 109 4.02 -5.98 -3.15
N VAL A 110 3.48 -5.00 -3.90
CA VAL A 110 4.08 -4.55 -5.17
C VAL A 110 5.47 -3.95 -4.97
N GLU A 111 5.63 -3.12 -3.93
CA GLU A 111 6.95 -2.59 -3.53
C GLU A 111 7.91 -3.73 -3.12
N ASP A 112 7.42 -4.76 -2.40
CA ASP A 112 8.20 -5.95 -2.00
C ASP A 112 8.74 -6.73 -3.20
N ALA A 113 8.00 -6.74 -4.31
CA ALA A 113 8.44 -7.39 -5.54
C ALA A 113 9.46 -6.55 -6.33
N GLY A 114 9.89 -5.40 -5.81
CA GLY A 114 10.96 -4.60 -6.38
C GLY A 114 10.52 -3.66 -7.50
N ALA A 115 9.24 -3.24 -7.50
CA ALA A 115 8.77 -2.21 -8.42
C ALA A 115 9.61 -0.92 -8.24
N PRO A 116 10.21 -0.37 -9.31
CA PRO A 116 11.01 0.85 -9.21
C PRO A 116 10.14 2.13 -9.12
N ALA A 117 8.89 2.05 -9.59
CA ALA A 117 7.89 3.08 -9.44
C ALA A 117 6.50 2.45 -9.32
N VAL A 118 5.62 3.08 -8.53
CA VAL A 118 4.26 2.61 -8.26
C VAL A 118 3.27 3.77 -8.40
N ALA A 119 2.34 3.64 -9.33
CA ALA A 119 1.15 4.48 -9.40
C ALA A 119 -0.08 3.71 -8.92
N VAL A 120 -1.02 4.39 -8.27
CA VAL A 120 -2.29 3.78 -7.86
C VAL A 120 -3.49 4.62 -8.28
N VAL A 121 -4.48 3.96 -8.88
CA VAL A 121 -5.78 4.55 -9.19
C VAL A 121 -6.83 3.87 -8.31
N THR A 122 -7.58 4.64 -7.52
CA THR A 122 -8.63 4.08 -6.63
C THR A 122 -9.88 4.96 -6.61
N ASP A 123 -11.05 4.34 -6.47
CA ASP A 123 -12.31 5.01 -6.14
C ASP A 123 -12.55 5.10 -4.62
N ASP A 124 -11.77 4.38 -3.82
CA ASP A 124 -11.79 4.40 -2.36
C ASP A 124 -10.45 4.93 -1.82
N PRO A 125 -10.33 6.25 -1.56
CA PRO A 125 -9.15 6.83 -0.95
C PRO A 125 -8.88 6.35 0.48
N ALA A 126 -9.90 5.86 1.19
CA ALA A 126 -9.77 5.44 2.58
C ALA A 126 -8.95 4.13 2.69
N ALA A 127 -9.10 3.22 1.72
CA ALA A 127 -8.31 1.99 1.61
C ALA A 127 -6.79 2.23 1.49
N LEU A 128 -6.40 3.43 1.04
CA LEU A 128 -5.01 3.87 0.89
C LEU A 128 -4.54 4.81 2.01
N GLY A 129 -5.40 5.11 2.98
CA GLY A 129 -5.16 6.20 3.94
C GLY A 129 -3.83 6.08 4.67
N LEU A 130 -3.41 4.87 5.00
CA LEU A 130 -2.16 4.61 5.71
C LEU A 130 -0.93 4.72 4.77
N TRP A 131 -0.98 4.11 3.58
CA TRP A 131 0.09 4.23 2.57
C TRP A 131 0.31 5.69 2.15
N ARG A 132 -0.78 6.45 1.92
CA ARG A 132 -0.73 7.88 1.57
C ARG A 132 -0.13 8.73 2.68
N TYR A 133 -0.45 8.41 3.92
CA TYR A 133 0.09 9.10 5.09
C TYR A 133 1.59 8.87 5.24
N VAL A 134 2.04 7.63 5.05
CA VAL A 134 3.45 7.27 5.31
C VAL A 134 4.39 7.67 4.17
N TYR A 135 3.96 7.56 2.92
CA TYR A 135 4.83 7.79 1.77
C TYR A 135 4.61 9.11 1.04
N GLU A 136 3.56 9.86 1.39
CA GLU A 136 3.23 11.15 0.75
C GLU A 136 3.34 11.12 -0.79
N PRO A 137 2.67 10.17 -1.46
CA PRO A 137 2.80 9.97 -2.90
C PRO A 137 2.36 11.21 -3.68
N LEU A 138 2.97 11.44 -4.85
CA LEU A 138 2.58 12.51 -5.76
C LEU A 138 1.09 12.37 -6.12
N SER A 139 0.30 13.40 -5.80
CA SER A 139 -1.10 13.44 -6.18
C SER A 139 -1.24 13.90 -7.62
N LEU A 140 -1.75 13.02 -8.47
CA LEU A 140 -2.06 13.32 -9.87
C LEU A 140 -3.53 13.73 -10.00
N GLY A 141 -3.80 14.61 -10.97
CA GLY A 141 -5.09 15.26 -11.16
C GLY A 141 -5.50 16.20 -10.02
N ALA A 142 -6.68 16.79 -10.15
CA ALA A 142 -7.25 17.69 -9.15
C ALA A 142 -7.82 16.90 -7.95
N ALA A 143 -6.97 16.29 -7.12
CA ALA A 143 -7.42 15.65 -5.88
C ALA A 143 -8.02 16.70 -4.94
N ARG A 144 -9.18 16.40 -4.32
CA ARG A 144 -9.57 17.14 -3.12
C ARG A 144 -8.56 16.78 -2.04
N THR A 145 -7.95 17.80 -1.42
CA THR A 145 -7.19 17.62 -0.19
C THR A 145 -8.09 16.86 0.79
N PRO A 146 -7.75 15.62 1.17
CA PRO A 146 -8.50 14.93 2.20
C PRO A 146 -8.39 15.76 3.47
N VAL A 147 -9.49 15.87 4.19
CA VAL A 147 -9.46 16.39 5.56
C VAL A 147 -8.68 15.37 6.37
N GLU A 148 -7.50 15.74 6.83
CA GLU A 148 -6.78 14.96 7.83
C GLU A 148 -7.62 14.97 9.11
N PRO A 149 -8.02 13.80 9.65
CA PRO A 149 -8.54 13.75 10.99
C PRO A 149 -7.42 14.20 11.95
N PRO A 150 -7.76 14.91 13.03
CA PRO A 150 -6.78 15.37 14.01
C PRO A 150 -5.99 14.18 14.57
N THR A 151 -4.68 14.32 14.63
CA THR A 151 -3.79 13.38 15.32
C THR A 151 -3.80 13.76 16.79
N GLU A 152 -4.42 12.95 17.65
CA GLU A 152 -4.21 13.07 19.09
C GLU A 152 -2.90 12.37 19.45
N ALA A 153 -2.10 12.99 20.31
CA ALA A 153 -0.88 12.36 20.78
C ALA A 153 -1.23 11.09 21.58
N LEU A 154 -0.46 10.01 21.35
CA LEU A 154 -0.60 8.79 22.15
C LEU A 154 -0.44 9.10 23.64
N SER A 155 -1.22 8.42 24.48
CA SER A 155 -1.05 8.52 25.93
C SER A 155 0.36 8.09 26.34
N ASP A 156 0.88 8.65 27.43
CA ASP A 156 2.23 8.32 27.93
C ASP A 156 2.39 6.81 28.19
N LEU A 157 1.33 6.15 28.68
CA LEU A 157 1.30 4.71 28.91
C LEU A 157 1.41 3.93 27.59
N ALA A 158 0.62 4.30 26.58
CA ALA A 158 0.68 3.67 25.26
C ALA A 158 2.05 3.87 24.62
N ALA A 159 2.59 5.10 24.67
CA ALA A 159 3.92 5.41 24.17
C ALA A 159 5.01 4.59 24.87
N ALA A 160 4.97 4.47 26.21
CA ALA A 160 5.94 3.69 26.98
C ALA A 160 5.88 2.19 26.64
N ALA A 161 4.67 1.62 26.58
CA ALA A 161 4.46 0.21 26.22
C ALA A 161 4.94 -0.08 24.79
N LEU A 162 4.65 0.82 23.84
CA LEU A 162 5.12 0.67 22.46
C LEU A 162 6.63 0.81 22.34
N ARG A 163 7.28 1.71 23.09
CA ARG A 163 8.75 1.79 23.13
C ARG A 163 9.35 0.48 23.62
N ALA A 164 8.85 -0.07 24.73
CA ALA A 164 9.32 -1.35 25.23
C ALA A 164 9.12 -2.50 24.22
N ALA A 165 7.99 -2.50 23.49
CA ALA A 165 7.69 -3.51 22.48
C ALA A 165 8.55 -3.40 21.21
N THR A 166 9.12 -2.23 20.94
CA THR A 166 9.85 -1.90 19.71
C THR A 166 11.36 -1.76 19.90
N ASP A 167 11.86 -1.82 21.14
CA ASP A 167 13.27 -1.61 21.50
C ASP A 167 14.23 -2.57 20.78
N ALA A 168 13.80 -3.81 20.55
CA ALA A 168 14.60 -4.82 19.85
C ALA A 168 14.50 -4.75 18.31
N VAL A 169 13.76 -3.78 17.75
CA VAL A 169 13.63 -3.63 16.30
C VAL A 169 14.79 -2.82 15.75
N ASN A 170 15.54 -3.42 14.82
CA ASN A 170 16.52 -2.66 14.05
C ASN A 170 15.78 -1.82 12.99
N PRO A 171 15.76 -0.48 13.12
CA PRO A 171 14.97 0.40 12.24
C PRO A 171 15.46 0.40 10.78
N ARG A 172 16.67 -0.11 10.53
CA ARG A 172 17.27 -0.20 9.18
C ARG A 172 16.87 -1.47 8.43
N ARG A 173 16.16 -2.40 9.06
CA ARG A 173 15.68 -3.60 8.36
C ARG A 173 14.51 -3.27 7.45
N ALA A 174 14.33 -4.10 6.42
CA ALA A 174 13.20 -3.98 5.52
C ALA A 174 11.91 -4.60 6.09
N VAL A 175 12.02 -5.59 7.00
CA VAL A 175 10.87 -6.38 7.45
C VAL A 175 10.98 -6.71 8.94
N LEU A 176 9.83 -6.73 9.63
CA LEU A 176 9.71 -7.21 11.01
C LEU A 176 9.88 -8.73 11.11
N GLU A 177 10.71 -9.19 12.04
CA GLU A 177 10.84 -10.62 12.35
C GLU A 177 9.61 -11.16 13.11
N PRO A 178 9.32 -12.46 13.01
CA PRO A 178 8.20 -13.09 13.73
C PRO A 178 8.14 -12.79 15.23
N ALA A 179 9.29 -12.72 15.91
CA ALA A 179 9.34 -12.37 17.33
C ALA A 179 8.91 -10.91 17.57
N GLN A 180 9.39 -9.98 16.75
CA GLN A 180 9.04 -8.56 16.83
C GLN A 180 7.56 -8.33 16.53
N VAL A 181 7.01 -9.03 15.53
CA VAL A 181 5.56 -9.01 15.22
C VAL A 181 4.75 -9.45 16.43
N ARG A 182 5.13 -10.56 17.08
CA ARG A 182 4.43 -11.05 18.29
C ARG A 182 4.51 -10.07 19.45
N THR A 183 5.69 -9.50 19.70
CA THR A 183 5.86 -8.54 20.79
C THR A 183 5.01 -7.29 20.57
N LEU A 184 5.07 -6.71 19.36
CA LEU A 184 4.26 -5.54 19.02
C LEU A 184 2.75 -5.85 19.07
N ALA A 185 2.31 -6.95 18.47
CA ALA A 185 0.90 -7.36 18.50
C ALA A 185 0.41 -7.63 19.92
N GLY A 186 1.22 -8.28 20.76
CA GLY A 186 0.91 -8.53 22.17
C GLY A 186 0.74 -7.24 22.97
N ALA A 187 1.66 -6.28 22.79
CA ALA A 187 1.54 -4.97 23.42
C ALA A 187 0.28 -4.22 22.99
N LEU A 188 -0.04 -4.22 21.69
CA LEU A 188 -1.25 -3.58 21.17
C LEU A 188 -2.54 -4.24 21.69
N VAL A 189 -2.56 -5.56 21.81
CA VAL A 189 -3.70 -6.28 22.41
C VAL A 189 -3.85 -5.95 23.90
N ALA A 190 -2.75 -5.90 24.64
CA ALA A 190 -2.76 -5.52 26.05
C ALA A 190 -3.29 -4.09 26.23
N LEU A 191 -2.76 -3.13 25.47
CA LEU A 191 -3.23 -1.73 25.48
C LEU A 191 -4.71 -1.62 25.15
N ARG A 192 -5.20 -2.35 24.14
CA ARG A 192 -6.63 -2.39 23.80
C ARG A 192 -7.48 -2.93 24.97
N ASN A 193 -7.02 -3.98 25.64
CA ASN A 193 -7.74 -4.60 26.75
C ASN A 193 -7.78 -3.69 28.00
N GLU A 194 -6.77 -2.84 28.17
CA GLU A 194 -6.69 -1.81 29.22
C GLU A 194 -7.39 -0.50 28.81
N GLU A 195 -8.24 -0.51 27.77
CA GLU A 195 -8.97 0.67 27.27
C GLU A 195 -8.09 1.81 26.73
N PHE A 196 -6.85 1.50 26.33
CA PHE A 196 -5.94 2.41 25.62
C PHE A 196 -5.70 1.95 24.17
N PRO A 197 -6.74 1.80 23.32
CA PRO A 197 -6.55 1.33 21.97
C PRO A 197 -5.72 2.34 21.16
N VAL A 198 -4.81 1.85 20.31
CA VAL A 198 -3.89 2.68 19.52
C VAL A 198 -4.38 2.75 18.07
N PRO A 199 -4.81 3.92 17.56
CA PRO A 199 -5.21 4.06 16.16
C PRO A 199 -4.04 3.74 15.21
N PRO A 200 -4.29 3.08 14.05
CA PRO A 200 -3.21 2.67 13.15
C PRO A 200 -2.36 3.82 12.60
N ARG A 201 -2.95 5.01 12.44
CA ARG A 201 -2.22 6.21 11.99
C ARG A 201 -1.27 6.70 13.06
N ASP A 202 -1.75 6.86 14.29
CA ASP A 202 -0.94 7.30 15.43
C ASP A 202 0.20 6.31 15.71
N LEU A 203 -0.07 5.01 15.53
CA LEU A 203 0.97 3.99 15.57
C LEU A 203 2.02 4.22 14.47
N ALA A 204 1.62 4.46 13.22
CA ALA A 204 2.56 4.75 12.14
C ALA A 204 3.40 5.99 12.44
N THR A 205 2.79 7.09 12.90
CA THR A 205 3.47 8.31 13.33
C THR A 205 4.51 8.02 14.41
N PHE A 206 4.11 7.26 15.43
CA PHE A 206 4.99 6.88 16.52
C PHE A 206 6.16 6.04 16.03
N LEU A 207 5.93 5.04 15.19
CA LEU A 207 7.00 4.18 14.64
C LEU A 207 7.98 4.98 13.77
N LEU A 208 7.48 5.90 12.94
CA LEU A 208 8.32 6.84 12.19
C LEU A 208 9.16 7.73 13.12
N SER A 209 8.58 8.19 14.25
CA SER A 209 9.31 8.98 15.25
C SER A 209 10.44 8.21 15.94
N LEU A 210 10.35 6.88 15.99
CA LEU A 210 11.44 5.99 16.43
C LEU A 210 12.52 5.76 15.36
N GLY A 211 12.41 6.42 14.21
CA GLY A 211 13.35 6.30 13.09
C GLY A 211 13.16 5.04 12.25
N TRP A 212 12.02 4.34 12.37
CA TRP A 212 11.72 3.21 11.50
C TRP A 212 11.59 3.68 10.05
N SER A 213 12.04 2.83 9.12
CA SER A 213 11.73 3.05 7.71
C SER A 213 10.21 3.09 7.49
N ALA A 214 9.76 3.89 6.52
CA ALA A 214 8.36 3.98 6.11
C ALA A 214 7.72 2.60 5.89
N ARG A 215 8.48 1.68 5.29
CA ARG A 215 8.12 0.28 5.10
C ARG A 215 7.87 -0.46 6.42
N LEU A 216 8.79 -0.38 7.39
CA LEU A 216 8.59 -0.99 8.71
C LEU A 216 7.41 -0.38 9.46
N ALA A 217 7.25 0.95 9.37
CA ALA A 217 6.13 1.65 10.00
C ALA A 217 4.78 1.17 9.45
N LEU A 218 4.66 0.96 8.12
CA LEU A 218 3.46 0.37 7.52
C LEU A 218 3.20 -1.06 7.98
N GLN A 219 4.24 -1.89 8.10
CA GLN A 219 4.07 -3.25 8.63
C GLN A 219 3.57 -3.23 10.08
N GLY A 220 4.12 -2.36 10.92
CA GLY A 220 3.67 -2.18 12.30
C GLY A 220 2.23 -1.64 12.38
N ALA A 221 1.89 -0.66 11.54
CA ALA A 221 0.55 -0.09 11.49
C ALA A 221 -0.51 -1.05 10.92
N GLU A 222 -0.15 -1.95 9.99
CA GLU A 222 -1.02 -3.04 9.54
C GLU A 222 -1.33 -4.03 10.68
N ILE A 223 -0.33 -4.35 11.52
CA ILE A 223 -0.55 -5.12 12.76
C ILE A 223 -1.53 -4.35 13.68
N GLY A 224 -1.29 -3.06 13.87
CA GLY A 224 -2.19 -2.16 14.61
C GLY A 224 -3.62 -2.17 14.08
N HIS A 225 -3.80 -2.08 12.77
CA HIS A 225 -5.11 -2.11 12.11
C HIS A 225 -5.86 -3.42 12.40
N ARG A 226 -5.16 -4.56 12.34
CA ARG A 226 -5.76 -5.87 12.65
C ARG A 226 -6.19 -5.94 14.11
N VAL A 227 -5.34 -5.52 15.04
CA VAL A 227 -5.67 -5.51 16.48
C VAL A 227 -6.82 -4.54 16.77
N TRP A 228 -6.80 -3.36 16.17
CA TRP A 228 -7.89 -2.37 16.24
C TRP A 228 -9.21 -2.93 15.74
N SER A 229 -9.19 -3.73 14.67
CA SER A 229 -10.37 -4.43 14.12
C SER A 229 -10.86 -5.64 14.96
N GLY A 230 -10.29 -5.85 16.14
CA GLY A 230 -10.68 -6.92 17.06
C GLY A 230 -9.98 -8.27 16.81
N GLN A 231 -8.92 -8.29 16.00
CA GLN A 231 -8.17 -9.53 15.78
C GLN A 231 -7.06 -9.71 16.82
N THR A 232 -6.66 -10.95 17.05
CA THR A 232 -5.54 -11.34 17.90
C THR A 232 -4.57 -12.22 17.10
N PRO A 233 -3.26 -12.12 17.36
CA PRO A 233 -2.26 -12.97 16.71
C PRO A 233 -2.47 -14.44 17.09
N ARG A 234 -2.48 -15.35 16.11
CA ARG A 234 -2.53 -16.80 16.34
C ARG A 234 -1.11 -17.38 16.46
N HIS A 235 -0.99 -18.72 16.55
CA HIS A 235 0.30 -19.42 16.56
C HIS A 235 1.19 -19.07 15.34
N ASP A 236 0.58 -18.83 14.18
CA ASP A 236 1.25 -18.20 13.02
C ASP A 236 1.13 -16.68 13.15
N VAL A 237 2.27 -16.02 13.28
CA VAL A 237 2.40 -14.60 13.63
C VAL A 237 1.79 -13.65 12.59
N TRP A 238 1.66 -14.11 11.34
CA TRP A 238 1.05 -13.33 10.26
C TRP A 238 -0.44 -13.66 10.08
N ARG A 239 -0.93 -14.70 10.74
CA ARG A 239 -2.35 -15.06 10.78
C ARG A 239 -3.00 -14.47 12.03
N PHE A 240 -3.81 -13.46 11.78
CA PHE A 240 -4.68 -12.89 12.79
C PHE A 240 -6.07 -13.53 12.65
N GLY A 241 -6.77 -13.71 13.77
CA GLY A 241 -8.15 -14.18 13.76
C GLY A 241 -8.97 -13.46 14.83
N ARG A 242 -10.29 -13.51 14.70
CA ARG A 242 -11.17 -13.09 15.80
C ARG A 242 -11.16 -14.16 16.88
N ASP A 243 -11.11 -13.73 18.14
CA ASP A 243 -11.27 -14.64 19.27
C ASP A 243 -12.64 -15.29 19.19
N SER A 244 -12.65 -16.61 19.12
CA SER A 244 -13.88 -17.41 19.10
C SER A 244 -14.48 -17.56 20.51
N ALA A 245 -13.81 -17.00 21.53
CA ALA A 245 -14.10 -17.17 22.95
C ALA A 245 -14.94 -16.02 23.54
N VAL A 246 -15.32 -15.01 22.77
CA VAL A 246 -16.22 -13.95 23.23
C VAL A 246 -17.62 -14.22 22.67
N ARG A 247 -18.44 -14.86 23.51
CA ARG A 247 -19.91 -14.82 23.47
C ARG A 247 -20.39 -14.15 24.74
#